data_AF-A0A8B4IAP9-F1
#
_entry.id   AF-A0A8B4IAP9-F1
#
_cell.length_a   1.000
_cell.length_b   1.000
_cell.length_c   1.000
_cell.angle_alpha   90.00
_cell.angle_beta   90.00
_cell.angle_gamma   90.00
#
_symmetry.space_group_name_H-M   'P 1'
#
loop_
_entity.id
_entity.type
_entity.pdbx_description
1 polymer ?
#
loop_
_entity_poly.entity_id
_entity_poly.type
_entity_poly.pdbx_seq_one_letter_code
_entity_poly.pdbx_strand_id
1 'polypeptide(L)'
;MNNWISALADLQNQGEPCVLVTIIEELGSTPRNAGSKMVISAAQTFDTIGGGHLEYKAMQIARDMLVRGQQNTHLERFSLGASLGQCCGGVTVLLFEPMGQVQAQIAVFGAGHVGRALVPLLASLPCRVRWIDSRDQEFPEHIPQGRA
;
A
#
# COMPACT_ATOMS: atom_id res chain seq x y z
N MET A 1 -4.86 -12.99 11.25
CA MET A 1 -4.65 -12.66 9.82
C MET A 1 -5.25 -11.30 9.60
N ASN A 2 -4.44 -10.29 9.27
CA ASN A 2 -4.97 -8.96 8.94
C ASN A 2 -5.66 -9.06 7.58
N ASN A 3 -6.91 -8.60 7.50
CA ASN A 3 -7.60 -8.46 6.23
C ASN A 3 -6.94 -7.33 5.40
N TRP A 4 -7.27 -7.26 4.12
CA TRP A 4 -6.69 -6.30 3.19
C TRP A 4 -6.91 -4.84 3.63
N ILE A 5 -8.03 -4.52 4.29
CA ILE A 5 -8.37 -3.16 4.73
C ILE A 5 -7.40 -2.71 5.82
N SER A 6 -7.25 -3.52 6.87
CA SER A 6 -6.34 -3.24 7.97
C SER A 6 -4.89 -3.21 7.47
N ALA A 7 -4.50 -4.17 6.62
CA ALA A 7 -3.16 -4.20 6.05
C ALA A 7 -2.84 -2.96 5.19
N LEU A 8 -3.79 -2.52 4.36
CA LEU A 8 -3.63 -1.31 3.55
C LEU A 8 -3.46 -0.07 4.43
N ALA A 9 -4.29 0.06 5.48
CA ALA A 9 -4.18 1.17 6.43
C ALA A 9 -2.83 1.15 7.16
N ASP A 10 -2.37 -0.02 7.62
CA ASP A 10 -1.09 -0.19 8.31
C ASP A 10 0.09 0.20 7.42
N LEU A 11 0.11 -0.26 6.16
CA LEU A 11 1.16 0.07 5.19
C LEU A 11 1.16 1.57 4.85
N GLN A 12 -0.02 2.18 4.66
CA GLN A 12 -0.15 3.62 4.44
C GLN A 12 0.34 4.44 5.64
N ASN A 13 0.06 3.97 6.87
CA ASN A 13 0.53 4.61 8.10
C ASN A 13 2.06 4.53 8.23
N GLN A 14 2.66 3.43 7.79
CA GLN A 14 4.12 3.23 7.77
C GLN A 14 4.81 3.96 6.61
N GLY A 15 4.04 4.48 5.64
CA GLY A 15 4.58 5.06 4.41
C GLY A 15 5.22 4.00 3.52
N GLU A 16 4.81 2.73 3.65
CA GLU A 16 5.30 1.63 2.83
C GLU A 16 4.49 1.54 1.53
N PRO A 17 5.14 1.65 0.35
CA PRO A 17 4.46 1.46 -0.92
C PRO A 17 3.91 0.04 -1.06
N CYS A 18 2.69 -0.07 -1.60
CA CYS A 18 2.05 -1.34 -1.88
C CYS A 18 1.17 -1.23 -3.13
N VAL A 19 0.60 -2.35 -3.58
CA VAL A 19 -0.37 -2.40 -4.66
C VAL A 19 -1.61 -3.09 -4.14
N LEU A 20 -2.76 -2.44 -4.28
CA LEU A 20 -4.06 -3.08 -4.10
C LEU A 20 -4.43 -3.77 -5.41
N VAL A 21 -4.67 -5.06 -5.36
CA VAL A 21 -5.14 -5.85 -6.50
C VAL A 21 -6.58 -6.23 -6.26
N THR A 22 -7.45 -5.92 -7.23
CA THR A 22 -8.88 -6.20 -7.18
C THR A 22 -9.30 -7.03 -8.39
N ILE A 23 -10.05 -8.12 -8.18
CA ILE A 23 -10.80 -8.75 -9.29
C ILE A 23 -11.95 -7.81 -9.64
N ILE A 24 -11.91 -7.18 -10.82
CA ILE A 24 -12.97 -6.26 -11.26
C ILE A 24 -13.99 -6.93 -12.17
N GLU A 25 -13.59 -7.99 -12.87
CA GLU A 25 -14.47 -8.79 -13.71
C GLU A 25 -14.14 -10.27 -13.58
N GLU A 26 -15.17 -11.10 -13.68
CA GLU A 26 -15.05 -12.54 -13.80
C GLU A 26 -16.00 -13.08 -14.87
N LEU A 27 -15.57 -14.14 -15.55
CA LEU A 27 -16.40 -14.86 -16.50
C LEU A 27 -16.14 -16.36 -16.38
N GLY A 28 -17.21 -17.15 -16.30
CA GLY A 28 -17.12 -18.61 -16.17
C GLY A 28 -16.66 -19.03 -14.77
N SER A 29 -15.97 -20.18 -14.68
CA SER A 29 -15.52 -20.73 -13.39
C SER A 29 -14.19 -20.10 -12.97
N THR A 30 -14.24 -19.27 -11.93
CA THR A 30 -13.11 -18.57 -11.31
C THR A 30 -12.95 -19.03 -9.84
N PRO A 31 -11.76 -18.90 -9.23
CA PRO A 31 -11.54 -19.31 -7.84
C PRO A 31 -12.15 -18.32 -6.82
N ARG A 32 -12.37 -17.07 -7.24
CA ARG A 32 -12.95 -15.99 -6.44
C ARG A 32 -13.72 -15.03 -7.32
N ASN A 33 -14.72 -14.40 -6.72
CA ASN A 33 -15.63 -13.49 -7.41
C ASN A 33 -15.05 -12.09 -7.54
N ALA A 34 -15.65 -11.30 -8.45
CA ALA A 34 -15.41 -9.87 -8.53
C ALA A 34 -15.61 -9.20 -7.15
N GLY A 35 -14.75 -8.22 -6.86
CA GLY A 35 -14.66 -7.55 -5.55
C GLY A 35 -13.66 -8.18 -4.59
N SER A 36 -13.15 -9.39 -4.87
CA SER A 36 -12.06 -9.98 -4.08
C SER A 36 -10.78 -9.15 -4.22
N LYS A 37 -10.08 -8.95 -3.10
CA LYS A 37 -8.93 -8.06 -3.00
C LYS A 37 -7.74 -8.73 -2.32
N MET A 38 -6.54 -8.34 -2.74
CA MET A 38 -5.29 -8.65 -2.05
C MET A 38 -4.41 -7.40 -2.04
N VAL A 39 -3.58 -7.24 -1.01
CA VAL A 39 -2.60 -6.16 -0.91
C VAL A 39 -1.20 -6.76 -0.96
N ILE A 40 -0.32 -6.17 -1.78
CA ILE A 40 1.03 -6.66 -2.00
C ILE A 40 2.00 -5.52 -1.75
N SER A 41 2.87 -5.65 -0.75
CA SER A 41 4.04 -4.79 -0.57
C SER A 41 5.29 -5.44 -1.17
N ALA A 42 6.43 -4.76 -1.06
CA ALA A 42 7.71 -5.35 -1.46
C ALA A 42 8.02 -6.65 -0.69
N ALA A 43 7.62 -6.72 0.59
CA ALA A 43 7.96 -7.81 1.49
C ALA A 43 6.77 -8.74 1.81
N GLN A 44 5.55 -8.22 1.83
CA GLN A 44 4.39 -8.92 2.39
C GLN A 44 3.22 -8.99 1.42
N THR A 45 2.33 -9.97 1.66
CA THR A 45 1.08 -10.15 0.91
C THR A 45 -0.04 -10.41 1.91
N PHE A 46 -1.21 -9.81 1.68
CA PHE A 46 -2.38 -9.88 2.55
C PHE A 46 -3.63 -10.21 1.75
N ASP A 47 -4.48 -11.07 2.32
CA ASP A 47 -5.63 -11.69 1.66
C ASP A 47 -5.29 -12.43 0.34
N THR A 48 -6.31 -12.90 -0.36
CA THR A 48 -6.21 -13.81 -1.49
C THR A 48 -7.27 -13.48 -2.53
N ILE A 49 -6.90 -13.58 -3.81
CA ILE A 49 -7.81 -13.50 -4.96
C ILE A 49 -8.07 -14.88 -5.57
N GLY A 50 -7.74 -15.97 -4.86
CA GLY A 50 -8.12 -17.33 -5.23
C GLY A 50 -6.98 -18.35 -5.34
N GLY A 51 -5.74 -17.96 -5.01
CA GLY A 51 -4.61 -18.88 -4.94
C GLY A 51 -3.99 -19.27 -6.28
N GLY A 52 -2.99 -20.14 -6.20
CA GLY A 52 -2.34 -20.76 -7.36
C GLY A 52 -1.55 -19.79 -8.24
N HIS A 53 -1.49 -20.08 -9.54
CA HIS A 53 -0.66 -19.33 -10.49
C HIS A 53 -1.15 -17.89 -10.74
N LEU A 54 -2.46 -17.64 -10.62
CA LEU A 54 -3.03 -16.29 -10.74
C LEU A 54 -2.40 -15.34 -9.70
N GLU A 55 -2.35 -15.75 -8.43
CA GLU A 55 -1.74 -14.96 -7.37
C GLU A 55 -0.23 -14.81 -7.54
N TYR A 56 0.45 -15.87 -7.98
CA TYR A 56 1.87 -15.79 -8.27
C TYR A 56 2.15 -14.71 -9.33
N LYS A 57 1.40 -14.69 -10.43
CA LYS A 57 1.52 -13.67 -11.48
C LYS A 57 1.15 -12.28 -10.98
N ALA A 58 0.06 -12.15 -10.21
CA ALA A 58 -0.33 -10.89 -9.61
C ALA A 58 0.77 -10.32 -8.69
N MET A 59 1.41 -11.16 -7.86
CA MET A 59 2.54 -10.74 -7.02
C MET A 59 3.75 -10.28 -7.82
N GLN A 60 4.07 -10.95 -8.93
CA GLN A 60 5.18 -10.52 -9.80
C GLN A 60 4.89 -9.14 -10.42
N ILE A 61 3.72 -8.96 -11.03
CA ILE A 61 3.33 -7.69 -11.66
C ILE A 61 3.30 -6.56 -10.62
N ALA A 62 2.68 -6.80 -9.46
CA ALA A 62 2.61 -5.81 -8.40
C ALA A 62 4.01 -5.40 -7.90
N ARG A 63 4.91 -6.36 -7.67
CA ARG A 63 6.28 -6.05 -7.22
C ARG A 63 7.10 -5.34 -8.29
N ASP A 64 6.92 -5.69 -9.56
CA ASP A 64 7.55 -4.97 -10.66
C ASP A 64 7.05 -3.50 -10.75
N MET A 65 5.75 -3.28 -10.54
CA MET A 65 5.17 -1.93 -10.46
C MET A 65 5.79 -1.12 -9.32
N LEU A 66 5.98 -1.74 -8.15
CA LEU A 66 6.62 -1.11 -6.99
C LEU A 66 8.08 -0.75 -7.27
N VAL A 67 8.86 -1.68 -7.85
CA VAL A 67 10.28 -1.44 -8.21
C VAL A 67 10.41 -0.30 -9.22
N ARG A 68 9.49 -0.20 -10.18
CA ARG A 68 9.47 0.87 -11.19
C ARG A 68 8.92 2.20 -10.66
N GLY A 69 8.38 2.23 -9.45
CA GLY A 69 7.72 3.40 -8.89
C GLY A 69 6.49 3.83 -9.70
N GLN A 70 5.79 2.89 -10.32
CA GLN A 70 4.65 3.18 -11.19
C GLN A 70 3.50 3.79 -10.37
N GLN A 71 2.97 4.92 -10.85
CA GLN A 71 1.88 5.65 -10.19
C GLN A 71 0.51 5.40 -10.82
N ASN A 72 0.49 4.98 -12.10
CA ASN A 72 -0.75 4.72 -12.82
C ASN A 72 -1.27 3.32 -12.54
N THR A 73 -2.60 3.20 -12.53
CA THR A 73 -3.27 1.90 -12.45
C THR A 73 -2.93 1.03 -13.67
N HIS A 74 -3.02 -0.28 -13.49
CA HIS A 74 -2.79 -1.27 -14.54
C HIS A 74 -3.92 -2.30 -14.53
N LEU A 75 -4.41 -2.66 -15.71
CA LEU A 75 -5.43 -3.69 -15.90
C LEU A 75 -4.80 -4.86 -16.65
N GLU A 76 -5.00 -6.07 -16.14
CA GLU A 76 -4.51 -7.29 -16.78
C GLU A 76 -5.60 -8.37 -16.79
N ARG A 77 -5.77 -9.03 -17.94
CA ARG A 77 -6.75 -10.10 -18.14
C ARG A 77 -6.06 -11.45 -18.11
N PHE A 78 -6.58 -12.37 -17.30
CA PHE A 78 -6.05 -13.73 -17.14
C PHE A 78 -7.06 -14.78 -17.58
N SER A 79 -6.63 -15.68 -18.47
CA SER A 79 -7.36 -16.90 -18.81
C SER A 79 -6.91 -18.04 -17.92
N LEU A 80 -7.76 -18.45 -16.97
CA LEU A 80 -7.40 -19.33 -15.85
C LEU A 80 -7.21 -20.80 -16.25
N GLY A 81 -7.62 -21.19 -17.46
CA GLY A 81 -7.52 -22.57 -17.96
C GLY A 81 -6.07 -23.08 -18.08
N ALA A 82 -5.84 -24.07 -18.95
CA ALA A 82 -4.52 -24.69 -19.11
C ALA A 82 -3.37 -23.69 -19.34
N SER A 83 -3.64 -22.53 -19.92
CA SER A 83 -2.70 -21.42 -20.11
C SER A 83 -2.09 -20.85 -18.82
N LEU A 84 -2.78 -20.93 -17.67
CA LEU A 84 -2.26 -20.52 -16.36
C LEU A 84 -1.95 -21.71 -15.43
N GLY A 85 -2.13 -22.95 -15.87
CA GLY A 85 -1.90 -24.13 -15.04
C GLY A 85 -2.85 -24.25 -13.85
N GLN A 86 -4.10 -23.78 -13.96
CA GLN A 86 -5.14 -23.94 -12.94
C GLN A 86 -6.30 -24.81 -13.44
N CYS A 87 -7.09 -25.35 -12.51
CA CYS A 87 -8.25 -26.19 -12.83
C CYS A 87 -9.47 -25.37 -13.32
N CYS A 88 -9.48 -24.07 -13.04
CA CYS A 88 -10.58 -23.16 -13.39
C CYS A 88 -10.51 -22.79 -14.89
N GLY A 89 -11.60 -22.98 -15.64
CA GLY A 89 -11.64 -22.63 -17.07
C GLY A 89 -12.03 -21.18 -17.39
N GLY A 90 -12.29 -20.35 -16.37
CA GLY A 90 -12.81 -19.00 -16.51
C GLY A 90 -11.76 -17.95 -16.88
N VAL A 91 -12.20 -16.70 -16.82
CA VAL A 91 -11.38 -15.50 -17.06
C VAL A 91 -11.58 -14.54 -15.91
N THR A 92 -10.51 -13.88 -15.47
CA THR A 92 -10.57 -12.75 -14.53
C THR A 92 -9.86 -11.53 -15.10
N VAL A 93 -10.34 -10.34 -14.75
CA VAL A 93 -9.63 -9.09 -14.98
C VAL A 93 -9.21 -8.51 -13.64
N LEU A 94 -7.91 -8.30 -13.48
CA LEU A 94 -7.32 -7.72 -12.27
C LEU A 94 -7.01 -6.24 -12.51
N LEU A 95 -7.45 -5.41 -11.57
CA LEU A 95 -7.03 -4.02 -11.43
C LEU A 95 -5.93 -3.94 -10.38
N PHE A 96 -4.78 -3.42 -10.79
CA PHE A 96 -3.63 -3.13 -9.95
C PHE A 96 -3.59 -1.62 -9.70
N GLU A 97 -3.73 -1.25 -8.44
CA GLU A 97 -3.77 0.14 -7.99
C GLU A 97 -2.54 0.38 -7.10
N PRO A 98 -1.52 1.12 -7.58
CA PRO A 98 -0.42 1.56 -6.73
C PRO A 98 -0.94 2.38 -5.55
N MET A 99 -0.57 1.98 -4.35
CA MET A 99 -0.97 2.58 -3.09
C MET A 99 0.29 3.03 -2.35
N GLY A 100 0.21 4.20 -1.73
CA GLY A 100 1.37 4.86 -1.14
C GLY A 100 1.75 6.06 -1.97
N GLN A 101 1.38 7.23 -1.46
CA GLN A 101 1.81 8.50 -2.02
C GLN A 101 3.22 8.79 -1.49
N VAL A 102 4.07 9.41 -2.31
CA VAL A 102 5.30 10.02 -1.80
C VAL A 102 4.88 11.09 -0.77
N GLN A 103 4.94 10.74 0.51
CA GLN A 103 4.68 11.69 1.59
C GLN A 103 5.87 12.63 1.65
N ALA A 104 5.60 13.93 1.54
CA ALA A 104 6.64 14.96 1.70
C ALA A 104 7.39 14.72 3.01
N GLN A 105 8.71 14.57 2.93
CA GLN A 105 9.57 14.43 4.09
C GLN A 105 9.97 15.84 4.53
N ILE A 106 9.54 16.27 5.71
CA ILE A 106 9.77 17.61 6.22
C ILE A 106 10.65 17.50 7.47
N ALA A 107 11.88 17.97 7.38
CA ALA A 107 12.74 18.12 8.55
C ALA A 107 12.52 19.51 9.17
N VAL A 108 12.12 19.56 10.44
CA VAL A 108 11.99 20.80 11.22
C VAL A 108 13.16 20.86 12.18
N PHE A 109 14.05 21.83 11.98
CA PHE A 109 15.18 22.09 12.88
C PHE A 109 14.80 23.18 13.88
N GLY A 110 14.83 22.85 15.17
CA GLY A 110 14.49 23.72 16.27
C GLY A 110 13.18 23.34 16.95
N ALA A 111 13.23 23.06 18.25
CA ALA A 111 12.09 22.76 19.12
C ALA A 111 11.67 23.95 20.02
N GLY A 112 12.10 25.16 19.66
CA GLY A 112 11.65 26.40 20.29
C GLY A 112 10.22 26.80 19.91
N HIS A 113 9.84 28.05 20.20
CA HIS A 113 8.46 28.56 20.08
C HIS A 113 7.83 28.32 18.70
N VAL A 114 8.58 28.54 17.62
CA VAL A 114 8.11 28.33 16.24
C VAL A 114 7.92 26.84 15.93
N GLY A 115 8.89 25.99 16.28
CA GLY A 115 8.80 24.55 16.03
C GLY A 115 7.61 23.91 16.74
N ARG A 116 7.37 24.31 18.00
CA ARG A 116 6.23 23.82 18.80
C ARG A 116 4.87 24.22 18.22
N ALA A 117 4.77 25.37 17.55
CA ALA A 117 3.55 25.79 16.88
C ALA A 117 3.38 25.13 15.49
N LEU A 118 4.48 24.93 14.76
CA LEU A 118 4.46 24.42 13.39
C LEU A 118 4.23 22.91 13.31
N VAL A 119 4.91 22.11 14.14
CA VAL A 119 4.89 20.65 14.03
C VAL A 119 3.48 20.05 14.18
N PRO A 120 2.61 20.49 15.10
CA PRO A 120 1.22 20.00 15.17
C PRO A 120 0.42 20.26 13.89
N LEU A 121 0.65 21.39 13.22
CA LEU A 121 -0.01 21.70 11.95
C LEU A 121 0.48 20.76 10.85
N LEU A 122 1.80 20.55 10.76
CA LEU A 122 2.37 19.62 9.79
C LEU A 122 1.93 18.17 10.04
N ALA A 123 1.78 17.76 11.30
CA ALA A 123 1.30 16.43 11.68
C ALA A 123 -0.13 16.12 11.18
N SER A 124 -0.92 17.16 10.87
CA SER A 124 -2.27 17.01 10.28
C SER A 124 -2.27 16.87 8.75
N LEU A 125 -1.13 17.11 8.09
CA LEU A 125 -0.98 17.04 6.64
C LEU A 125 -0.47 15.67 6.20
N PRO A 126 -0.66 15.26 4.92
CA PRO A 126 -0.13 14.01 4.39
C PRO A 126 1.39 14.06 4.15
N CYS A 127 2.16 14.42 5.17
CA CYS A 127 3.62 14.50 5.16
C CYS A 127 4.20 13.70 6.33
N ARG A 128 5.50 13.42 6.29
CA ARG A 128 6.25 12.85 7.41
C ARG A 128 7.17 13.92 7.95
N VAL A 129 7.03 14.24 9.23
CA VAL A 129 7.79 15.28 9.91
C VAL A 129 8.94 14.61 10.66
N ARG A 130 10.13 15.18 10.61
CA ARG A 130 11.24 14.81 11.48
C ARG A 130 11.63 16.05 12.27
N TRP A 131 11.35 16.05 13.57
CA TRP A 131 11.63 17.18 14.45
C TRP A 131 12.99 17.01 15.14
N ILE A 132 13.90 17.96 14.93
CA ILE A 132 15.31 17.85 15.30
C ILE A 132 15.70 19.09 16.11
N ASP A 133 16.22 18.90 17.31
CA ASP A 133 16.88 19.93 18.12
C ASP A 133 18.01 19.24 18.89
N SER A 134 19.10 19.95 19.19
CA SER A 134 20.22 19.42 19.98
C SER A 134 19.94 19.44 21.49
N ARG A 135 18.83 20.07 21.90
CA ARG A 135 18.44 20.28 23.31
C ARG A 135 17.19 19.46 23.61
N ASP A 136 17.35 18.31 24.26
CA ASP A 136 16.24 17.40 24.56
C ASP A 136 15.11 18.07 25.38
N GLN A 137 15.48 19.00 26.27
CA GLN A 137 14.53 19.75 27.11
C GLN A 137 13.62 20.72 26.34
N GLU A 138 13.90 20.97 25.05
CA GLU A 138 13.04 21.84 24.22
C GLU A 138 11.86 21.09 23.62
N PHE A 139 11.86 19.75 23.62
CA PHE A 139 10.70 19.00 23.16
C PHE A 139 9.58 19.03 24.23
N PRO A 140 8.31 19.13 23.83
CA PRO A 140 7.19 19.01 24.76
C PRO A 140 7.10 17.58 25.33
N GLU A 141 6.55 17.43 26.53
CA GLU A 141 6.32 16.11 27.15
C GLU A 141 5.43 15.20 26.29
N HIS A 142 4.48 15.78 25.56
CA HIS A 142 3.66 15.09 24.57
C HIS A 142 4.07 15.50 23.16
N ILE A 143 4.68 14.57 22.45
CA ILE A 143 4.92 14.69 21.01
C ILE A 143 3.63 14.29 20.29
N PRO A 144 3.05 15.15 19.43
CA PRO A 144 1.86 14.80 18.67
C PRO A 144 2.04 13.47 17.95
N GLN A 145 1.08 12.55 18.12
CA GLN A 145 1.05 11.33 17.32
C GLN A 145 0.67 11.71 15.89
N GLY A 146 1.66 11.71 15.02
CA GLY A 146 1.52 12.12 13.64
C GLY A 146 2.90 12.25 13.04
N ARG A 147 3.42 11.09 12.59
CA ARG A 147 4.59 10.99 11.71
C ARG A 147 5.76 11.88 12.16
N ALA A 148 6.27 11.64 13.37
CA ALA A 148 7.59 12.04 13.85
C ALA A 148 8.65 10.97 13.47
#